data_AF-A0A5E4RQV6-F1
#
_entry.id   AF-A0A5E4RQV6-F1
#
_cell.length_a   1.000
_cell.length_b   1.000
_cell.length_c   1.000
_cell.angle_alpha   90.00
_cell.angle_beta   90.00
_cell.angle_gamma   90.00
#
_symmetry.space_group_name_H-M   'P 1'
#
loop_
_entity.id
_entity.type
_entity.pdbx_description
1 polymer ?
#
loop_
_entity_poly.entity_id
_entity_poly.type
_entity_poly.pdbx_seq_one_letter_code
_entity_poly.pdbx_strand_id
1 'polypeptide(L)'
;MSKKSDRRLTLALAASLLAGGGFLSAPAQAQINVPQAGATAGGSVAVPAAMPRATTVEQALKAPKDMEAVIDGHIINKLKPEHYTFQDASGTIEIELDDKYLPPGRQITEKTRVRIIGEVDTHRMKANDIDVKRIEILE
;
A
#
# COMPACT_ATOMS: atom_id res chain seq x y z
N MET A 1 -25.13 -35.13 -34.77
CA MET A 1 -26.02 -34.49 -33.78
C MET A 1 -25.21 -33.52 -32.92
N SER A 2 -25.55 -32.22 -32.90
CA SER A 2 -25.74 -31.43 -31.68
C SER A 2 -26.22 -30.02 -32.07
N LYS A 3 -27.08 -29.45 -31.24
CA LYS A 3 -28.08 -28.42 -31.55
C LYS A 3 -27.66 -27.08 -30.92
N LYS A 4 -27.90 -26.00 -31.68
CA LYS A 4 -28.56 -24.75 -31.25
C LYS A 4 -27.80 -23.77 -30.32
N SER A 5 -27.66 -22.51 -30.77
CA SER A 5 -28.31 -21.33 -30.14
C SER A 5 -27.77 -19.99 -30.68
N ASP A 6 -28.50 -19.38 -31.61
CA ASP A 6 -28.43 -17.94 -31.94
C ASP A 6 -29.33 -17.13 -31.01
N ARG A 7 -28.83 -16.01 -30.45
CA ARG A 7 -29.64 -14.84 -30.03
C ARG A 7 -28.83 -13.54 -30.10
N ARG A 8 -28.97 -12.81 -31.22
CA ARG A 8 -28.71 -11.36 -31.31
C ARG A 8 -29.91 -10.62 -30.72
N LEU A 9 -29.74 -9.52 -29.99
CA LEU A 9 -30.75 -8.46 -29.77
C LEU A 9 -30.26 -7.38 -28.78
N THR A 10 -30.31 -6.12 -29.21
CA THR A 10 -30.63 -4.83 -28.50
C THR A 10 -29.83 -3.71 -29.19
N LEU A 11 -30.31 -3.06 -30.24
CA LEU A 11 -31.44 -2.13 -30.40
C LEU A 11 -31.36 -0.90 -29.47
N ALA A 12 -30.92 0.20 -30.06
CA ALA A 12 -30.88 1.55 -29.53
C ALA A 12 -32.27 2.21 -29.49
N LEU A 13 -32.57 2.97 -28.44
CA LEU A 13 -33.41 4.18 -28.48
C LEU A 13 -33.42 4.87 -27.12
N ALA A 14 -33.13 6.18 -27.07
CA ALA A 14 -33.96 7.20 -26.39
C ALA A 14 -33.24 8.56 -26.40
N ALA A 15 -33.75 9.47 -27.21
CA ALA A 15 -33.48 10.89 -27.14
C ALA A 15 -34.29 11.53 -26.00
N SER A 16 -33.82 12.61 -25.40
CA SER A 16 -34.64 13.51 -24.59
C SER A 16 -34.17 14.96 -24.71
N LEU A 17 -35.13 15.81 -25.00
CA LEU A 17 -35.06 17.21 -25.45
C LEU A 17 -35.36 18.19 -24.29
N LEU A 18 -34.77 19.41 -24.40
CA LEU A 18 -35.27 20.74 -24.00
C LEU A 18 -35.69 21.05 -22.54
N ALA A 19 -35.14 22.14 -21.97
CA ALA A 19 -35.88 23.37 -21.60
C ALA A 19 -34.99 24.36 -20.82
N GLY A 20 -35.03 25.65 -21.21
CA GLY A 20 -34.28 26.73 -20.56
C GLY A 20 -35.05 27.54 -19.51
N GLY A 21 -34.38 28.56 -18.97
CA GLY A 21 -35.03 29.79 -18.48
C GLY A 21 -34.65 30.26 -17.06
N GLY A 22 -34.28 31.54 -16.94
CA GLY A 22 -34.62 32.38 -15.79
C GLY A 22 -33.47 32.80 -14.86
N PHE A 23 -32.82 33.92 -15.16
CA PHE A 23 -32.05 34.70 -14.19
C PHE A 23 -32.96 35.75 -13.52
N LEU A 24 -32.94 35.83 -12.18
CA LEU A 24 -33.45 36.96 -11.39
C LEU A 24 -32.39 37.38 -10.37
N SER A 25 -32.30 38.68 -10.15
CA SER A 25 -31.16 39.43 -9.62
C SER A 25 -31.35 39.97 -8.19
N ALA A 26 -30.20 40.27 -7.55
CA ALA A 26 -29.92 41.14 -6.39
C ALA A 26 -29.76 40.49 -4.98
N PRO A 27 -29.03 41.12 -4.02
CA PRO A 27 -27.63 41.53 -4.10
C PRO A 27 -26.76 41.08 -2.89
N ALA A 28 -25.45 41.07 -3.10
CA ALA A 28 -24.37 41.24 -2.11
C ALA A 28 -24.24 40.25 -0.92
N GLN A 29 -23.61 39.11 -1.18
CA GLN A 29 -22.58 38.57 -0.29
C GLN A 29 -21.33 38.29 -1.14
N ALA A 30 -20.23 38.95 -0.82
CA ALA A 30 -18.95 38.82 -1.51
C ALA A 30 -18.32 37.46 -1.18
N GLN A 31 -18.77 36.41 -1.85
CA GLN A 31 -18.08 35.14 -1.88
C GLN A 31 -16.99 35.25 -2.96
N ILE A 32 -15.76 35.51 -2.54
CA ILE A 32 -14.58 35.29 -3.37
C ILE A 32 -14.54 33.78 -3.61
N ASN A 33 -15.20 33.36 -4.68
CA ASN A 33 -15.07 32.04 -5.25
C ASN A 33 -13.67 32.00 -5.87
N VAL A 34 -12.64 31.76 -5.07
CA VAL A 34 -11.32 31.40 -5.59
C VAL A 34 -11.55 30.16 -6.43
N PRO A 35 -11.43 30.22 -7.77
CA PRO A 35 -11.16 29.02 -8.51
C PRO A 35 -9.75 28.63 -8.03
N GLN A 36 -9.61 27.52 -7.33
CA GLN A 36 -8.28 26.94 -7.12
C GLN A 36 -7.78 26.41 -8.47
N ALA A 37 -7.48 27.33 -9.38
CA ALA A 37 -6.58 27.12 -10.49
C ALA A 37 -5.18 27.09 -9.87
N GLY A 38 -4.58 25.92 -9.89
CA GLY A 38 -3.24 25.73 -9.34
C GLY A 38 -2.59 24.43 -9.76
N ALA A 39 -2.96 23.85 -10.89
CA ALA A 39 -2.01 23.04 -11.66
C ALA A 39 -1.00 24.03 -12.27
N THR A 40 -0.09 24.54 -11.43
CA THR A 40 1.05 25.31 -11.88
C THR A 40 2.02 24.39 -12.59
N ALA A 41 2.35 24.82 -13.80
CA ALA A 41 3.40 24.29 -14.64
C ALA A 41 4.72 24.05 -13.88
N GLY A 42 5.53 23.13 -14.42
CA GLY A 42 6.98 23.18 -14.25
C GLY A 42 7.51 22.47 -13.01
N GLY A 43 7.15 21.21 -12.84
CA GLY A 43 7.79 20.34 -11.87
C GLY A 43 7.15 18.97 -11.94
N SER A 44 7.57 18.15 -12.89
CA SER A 44 7.56 16.72 -12.61
C SER A 44 8.42 16.55 -11.36
N VAL A 45 7.80 16.57 -10.18
CA VAL A 45 8.35 15.78 -9.07
C VAL A 45 8.33 14.39 -9.66
N ALA A 46 9.48 13.97 -10.17
CA ALA A 46 9.74 12.57 -10.38
C ALA A 46 9.56 11.98 -8.99
N VAL A 47 8.34 11.56 -8.67
CA VAL A 47 8.14 10.57 -7.63
C VAL A 47 9.03 9.46 -8.13
N PRO A 48 10.15 9.14 -7.44
CA PRO A 48 11.01 8.07 -7.87
C PRO A 48 10.08 6.90 -8.14
N ALA A 49 10.15 6.31 -9.33
CA ALA A 49 9.40 5.11 -9.61
C ALA A 49 9.72 4.14 -8.47
N ALA A 50 8.80 4.02 -7.51
CA ALA A 50 9.04 3.22 -6.33
C ALA A 50 9.22 1.81 -6.88
N MET A 51 10.42 1.27 -6.71
CA MET A 51 10.67 -0.12 -7.08
C MET A 51 9.59 -0.97 -6.40
N PRO A 52 9.07 -2.00 -7.10
CA PRO A 52 8.03 -2.84 -6.53
C PRO A 52 8.53 -3.43 -5.21
N ARG A 53 7.85 -3.08 -4.12
CA ARG A 53 8.19 -3.52 -2.77
C ARG A 53 6.95 -3.99 -2.02
N ALA A 54 7.13 -5.01 -1.17
CA ALA A 54 6.09 -5.47 -0.26
C ALA A 54 5.89 -4.45 0.85
N THR A 55 4.65 -4.00 1.06
CA THR A 55 4.31 -3.02 2.11
C THR A 55 3.53 -3.61 3.28
N THR A 56 3.16 -4.89 3.16
CA THR A 56 2.37 -5.64 4.14
C THR A 56 2.94 -7.04 4.27
N VAL A 57 2.69 -7.68 5.41
CA VAL A 57 3.10 -9.07 5.66
C VAL A 57 2.48 -10.02 4.64
N GLU A 58 1.19 -9.84 4.30
CA GLU A 58 0.54 -10.69 3.30
C GLU A 58 1.21 -10.59 1.91
N GLN A 59 1.64 -9.38 1.52
CA GLN A 59 2.37 -9.19 0.27
C GLN A 59 3.74 -9.86 0.31
N ALA A 60 4.48 -9.76 1.43
CA ALA A 60 5.78 -10.41 1.58
C ALA A 60 5.67 -11.94 1.52
N LEU A 61 4.61 -12.52 2.08
CA LEU A 61 4.35 -13.96 2.00
C LEU A 61 4.10 -14.47 0.57
N LYS A 62 3.69 -13.58 -0.34
CA LYS A 62 3.40 -13.89 -1.76
C LYS A 62 4.46 -13.32 -2.71
N ALA A 63 5.43 -12.58 -2.17
CA ALA A 63 6.46 -11.92 -2.95
C ALA A 63 7.48 -12.92 -3.48
N PRO A 64 8.09 -12.64 -4.65
CA PRO A 64 9.25 -13.38 -5.12
C PRO A 64 10.48 -13.08 -4.26
N LYS A 65 11.49 -13.94 -4.37
CA LYS A 65 12.80 -13.76 -3.77
C LYS A 65 13.43 -12.42 -4.19
N ASP A 66 14.20 -11.83 -3.28
CA ASP A 66 14.96 -10.58 -3.46
C ASP A 66 14.06 -9.36 -3.70
N MET A 67 12.76 -9.47 -3.41
CA MET A 67 11.87 -8.31 -3.37
C MET A 67 12.11 -7.51 -2.10
N GLU A 68 12.26 -6.19 -2.23
CA GLU A 68 12.33 -5.31 -1.06
C GLU A 68 11.01 -5.34 -0.29
N ALA A 69 11.08 -5.47 1.04
CA ALA A 69 9.96 -5.38 1.95
C ALA A 69 10.16 -4.18 2.89
N VAL A 70 9.18 -3.28 2.93
CA VAL A 70 9.13 -2.14 3.84
C VAL A 70 7.80 -2.18 4.57
N ILE A 71 7.79 -2.74 5.78
CA ILE A 71 6.55 -3.07 6.48
C ILE A 71 6.57 -2.45 7.88
N ASP A 72 5.44 -1.85 8.26
CA ASP A 72 5.23 -1.27 9.57
C ASP A 72 4.45 -2.27 10.44
N GLY A 73 4.84 -2.42 11.70
CA GLY A 73 4.24 -3.42 12.57
C GLY A 73 4.91 -3.48 13.92
N HIS A 74 4.84 -4.64 14.57
CA HIS A 74 5.35 -4.88 15.91
C HIS A 74 6.11 -6.21 15.96
N ILE A 75 7.20 -6.26 16.74
CA ILE A 75 7.89 -7.52 17.04
C ILE A 75 7.22 -8.13 18.27
N ILE A 76 6.50 -9.23 18.09
CA ILE A 76 5.65 -9.81 19.14
C ILE A 76 6.34 -10.92 19.94
N ASN A 77 7.35 -11.59 19.37
CA ASN A 77 8.07 -12.64 20.08
C ASN A 77 9.45 -12.90 19.49
N LYS A 78 10.39 -13.40 20.29
CA LYS A 78 11.67 -13.95 19.83
C LYS A 78 11.56 -15.47 19.75
N LEU A 79 11.77 -16.04 18.57
CA LEU A 79 11.63 -17.48 18.33
C LEU A 79 12.92 -18.23 18.66
N LYS A 80 14.04 -17.73 18.11
CA LYS A 80 15.40 -18.30 18.25
C LYS A 80 16.42 -17.16 18.11
N PRO A 81 17.73 -17.36 18.33
CA PRO A 81 18.74 -16.30 18.14
C PRO A 81 18.59 -15.70 16.74
N GLU A 82 18.56 -14.37 16.61
CA GLU A 82 18.40 -13.64 15.34
C GLU A 82 17.06 -13.82 14.59
N HIS A 83 16.11 -14.63 15.09
CA HIS A 83 14.79 -14.75 14.45
C HIS A 83 13.64 -14.36 15.38
N TYR A 84 12.73 -13.56 14.83
CA TYR A 84 11.63 -12.95 15.55
C TYR A 84 10.32 -13.10 14.80
N THR A 85 9.21 -13.06 15.53
CA THR A 85 7.88 -12.96 14.92
C THR A 85 7.51 -11.50 14.79
N PHE A 86 7.26 -11.07 13.56
CA PHE A 86 6.77 -9.75 13.22
C PHE A 86 5.28 -9.81 12.87
N GLN A 87 4.52 -8.83 13.34
CA GLN A 87 3.09 -8.73 13.11
C GLN A 87 2.72 -7.35 12.56
N ASP A 88 1.92 -7.36 11.51
CA ASP A 88 1.20 -6.21 10.95
C ASP A 88 -0.31 -6.50 10.97
N ALA A 89 -1.14 -5.51 10.62
CA ALA A 89 -2.58 -5.64 10.43
C ALA A 89 -2.97 -6.75 9.43
N SER A 90 -2.10 -7.06 8.46
CA SER A 90 -2.34 -8.10 7.46
C SER A 90 -2.03 -9.53 7.94
N GLY A 91 -1.23 -9.70 9.00
CA GLY A 91 -0.84 -11.01 9.51
C GLY A 91 0.51 -11.04 10.21
N THR A 92 1.08 -12.23 10.31
CA THR A 92 2.37 -12.48 10.99
C THR A 92 3.37 -13.19 10.08
N ILE A 93 4.66 -12.85 10.22
CA ILE A 93 5.78 -13.45 9.47
C ILE A 93 7.00 -13.61 10.37
N GLU A 94 7.84 -14.60 10.05
CA GLU A 94 9.16 -14.74 10.66
C GLU A 94 10.13 -13.76 9.99
N ILE A 95 10.90 -13.03 10.80
CA ILE A 95 11.92 -12.11 10.34
C ILE A 95 13.28 -12.52 10.88
N GLU A 96 14.31 -12.40 10.05
CA GLU A 96 15.70 -12.55 10.45
C GLU A 96 16.27 -11.15 10.74
N LEU A 97 16.70 -10.92 11.97
CA LEU A 97 17.26 -9.66 12.43
C LEU A 97 18.54 -9.93 13.22
N ASP A 98 19.66 -9.82 12.51
CA ASP A 98 21.00 -9.90 13.10
C ASP A 98 21.18 -8.85 14.20
N ASP A 99 21.96 -9.20 15.22
CA ASP A 99 22.23 -8.32 16.37
C ASP A 99 22.90 -6.99 15.96
N LYS A 100 23.59 -6.95 14.81
CA LYS A 100 24.20 -5.73 14.25
C LYS A 100 23.20 -4.67 13.80
N TYR A 101 21.97 -5.07 13.48
CA TYR A 101 20.90 -4.17 13.06
C TYR A 101 19.99 -3.78 14.22
N LEU A 102 20.14 -4.41 15.39
CA LEU A 102 19.39 -4.02 16.57
C LEU A 102 19.83 -2.62 17.04
N PRO A 103 18.87 -1.73 17.37
CA PRO A 103 19.21 -0.42 17.89
C PRO A 103 19.91 -0.56 19.25
N PRO A 104 21.13 -0.03 19.41
CA PRO A 104 21.91 -0.22 20.62
C PRO A 104 21.22 0.44 21.81
N GLY A 105 21.12 -0.30 22.92
CA GLY A 105 20.56 0.22 24.17
C GLY A 105 19.05 0.44 24.18
N ARG A 106 18.31 0.00 23.14
CA ARG A 106 16.84 0.12 23.09
C ARG A 106 16.20 -1.25 23.03
N GLN A 107 15.28 -1.52 23.96
CA GLN A 107 14.47 -2.73 23.95
C GLN A 107 13.30 -2.56 23.00
N ILE A 108 13.22 -3.40 21.97
CA ILE A 108 12.02 -3.49 21.13
C ILE A 108 11.03 -4.38 21.87
N THR A 109 9.86 -3.83 22.18
CA THR A 109 8.78 -4.55 22.84
C THR A 109 7.62 -4.77 21.88
N GLU A 110 6.71 -5.65 22.25
CA GLU A 110 5.48 -5.95 21.50
C GLU A 110 4.58 -4.72 21.29
N LYS A 111 4.77 -3.68 22.11
CA LYS A 111 4.04 -2.41 22.05
C LYS A 111 4.74 -1.37 21.17
N THR A 112 5.98 -1.62 20.79
CA THR A 112 6.80 -0.69 20.02
C THR A 112 6.49 -0.87 18.55
N ARG A 113 5.92 0.16 17.92
CA ARG A 113 5.75 0.15 16.47
C ARG A 113 7.10 0.34 15.80
N VAL A 114 7.42 -0.53 14.86
CA VAL A 114 8.66 -0.50 14.11
C VAL A 114 8.39 -0.64 12.62
N ARG A 115 9.25 -0.04 11.81
CA ARG A 115 9.35 -0.26 10.37
C ARG A 115 10.55 -1.15 10.12
N ILE A 116 10.31 -2.28 9.48
CA ILE A 116 11.38 -3.15 8.99
C ILE A 116 11.61 -2.87 7.50
N ILE A 117 12.87 -2.84 7.10
CA ILE A 117 13.30 -2.73 5.71
C ILE A 117 14.24 -3.89 5.46
N GLY A 118 13.88 -4.74 4.51
CA GLY A 118 14.58 -6.00 4.26
C GLY A 118 14.28 -6.57 2.89
N GLU A 119 14.76 -7.79 2.67
CA GLU A 119 14.55 -8.54 1.45
C GLU A 119 13.72 -9.78 1.78
N VAL A 120 12.75 -10.11 0.92
CA VAL A 120 11.99 -11.34 1.06
C VAL A 120 12.85 -12.52 0.61
N ASP A 121 13.02 -13.51 1.49
CA ASP A 121 13.58 -14.80 1.11
C ASP A 121 12.47 -15.84 0.96
N THR A 122 12.60 -16.67 -0.07
CA THR A 122 11.58 -17.65 -0.41
C THR A 122 12.12 -19.05 -0.20
N HIS A 123 11.38 -19.84 0.55
CA HIS A 123 11.74 -21.21 0.87
C HIS A 123 10.92 -22.21 0.04
N ARG A 124 11.55 -23.28 -0.44
CA ARG A 124 10.84 -24.30 -1.26
C ARG A 124 9.79 -25.09 -0.47
N MET A 125 9.98 -25.23 0.85
CA MET A 125 9.13 -26.06 1.71
C MET A 125 8.61 -25.32 2.96
N LYS A 126 8.94 -24.03 3.12
CA LYS A 126 8.54 -23.20 4.25
C LYS A 126 7.88 -21.93 3.75
N ALA A 127 7.21 -21.21 4.65
CA ALA A 127 6.75 -19.87 4.35
C ALA A 127 7.94 -18.94 4.07
N ASN A 128 7.68 -17.86 3.33
CA ASN A 128 8.66 -16.80 3.14
C ASN A 128 8.95 -16.10 4.48
N ASP A 129 10.16 -15.61 4.58
CA ASP A 129 10.72 -14.81 5.67
C ASP A 129 11.32 -13.53 5.10
N ILE A 130 11.67 -12.61 6.01
CA ILE A 130 12.25 -11.32 5.65
C ILE A 130 13.60 -11.16 6.34
N ASP A 131 14.64 -11.01 5.53
CA ASP A 131 15.97 -10.64 5.97
C ASP A 131 16.02 -9.13 6.23
N VAL A 132 15.94 -8.74 7.50
CA VAL A 132 15.92 -7.34 7.88
C VAL A 132 17.32 -6.75 7.76
N LYS A 133 17.47 -5.75 6.90
CA LYS A 133 18.71 -4.97 6.74
C LYS A 133 18.69 -3.69 7.56
N ARG A 134 17.51 -3.19 7.91
CA ARG A 134 17.32 -1.98 8.72
C ARG A 134 16.01 -2.05 9.48
N ILE A 135 16.05 -1.57 10.72
CA ILE A 135 14.87 -1.36 11.54
C ILE A 135 14.81 0.09 12.01
N GLU A 136 13.62 0.66 11.94
CA GLU A 136 13.33 2.01 12.39
C GLU A 136 12.21 1.94 13.43
N ILE A 137 12.36 2.65 14.54
CA ILE A 137 11.34 2.70 15.57
C ILE A 137 10.46 3.91 15.30
N LEU A 138 9.17 3.67 15.15
CA LEU A 138 8.16 4.69 14.92
C LEU A 138 7.56 5.04 16.29
N GLU A 139 7.96 6.18 16.84
CA GLU A 139 7.46 6.69 18.14
C GLU A 139 6.02 7.20 18.05
#